data_AF-A0A8T5JF54-F1
#
_entry.id   AF-A0A8T5JF54-F1
#
_cell.length_a   1.000
_cell.length_b   1.000
_cell.length_c   1.000
_cell.angle_alpha   90.00
_cell.angle_beta   90.00
_cell.angle_gamma   90.00
#
_symmetry.space_group_name_H-M   'P 1'
#
loop_
_entity.id
_entity.type
_entity.pdbx_description
1 polymer ?
#
loop_
_entity_poly.entity_id
_entity_poly.type
_entity_poly.pdbx_seq_one_letter_code
_entity_poly.pdbx_strand_id
1 'polypeptide(L)'
;VKILGEDGSVSGIECVKMVLGDVDTSGRKRPTPLTGSEHIIDCKAVIMAIGQSISLDFISENATLTNRGALAVSDSMKTNIPGVFGGGDCVIGPSSVIDAIASGAIAARSIDAYLSGTWGTPMEPEYAEKIWLTDETKIDPKIRQRPRYLSPNRRVTNFEEIESNLTFEQGITEALRCLHCGPCDTCLEKDETCLTDKANVNEALCSGCGTCSTVCPYNSVLRTELGLALIDESTCKGCGTCAASCPDRAISMRRLSDDCLYDEIRPGGKQ
;
A
#
# COMPACT_ATOMS: atom_id res chain seq x y z
N VAL A 1 1.35 30.72 -18.97
CA VAL A 1 2.64 30.03 -18.79
C VAL A 1 3.31 29.95 -20.15
N LYS A 2 4.58 30.36 -20.27
CA LYS A 2 5.33 30.37 -21.53
C LYS A 2 6.75 29.87 -21.27
N ILE A 3 7.24 28.94 -22.10
CA ILE A 3 8.64 28.49 -22.03
C ILE A 3 9.49 29.51 -22.79
N LEU A 4 10.57 29.99 -22.15
CA LEU A 4 11.52 30.94 -22.72
C LEU A 4 12.78 30.18 -23.13
N GLY A 5 13.32 30.52 -24.30
CA GLY A 5 14.51 29.88 -24.85
C GLY A 5 14.81 30.33 -26.27
N GLU A 6 16.05 30.15 -26.69
CA GLU A 6 16.56 30.41 -28.04
C GLU A 6 17.36 29.18 -28.51
N ASP A 7 17.41 28.94 -29.81
CA ASP A 7 18.20 27.86 -30.43
C ASP A 7 17.99 26.46 -29.80
N GLY A 8 16.75 26.14 -29.42
CA GLY A 8 16.39 24.86 -28.80
C GLY A 8 16.84 24.70 -27.35
N SER A 9 17.37 25.75 -26.72
CA SER A 9 17.82 25.76 -25.32
C SER A 9 16.88 26.58 -24.44
N VAL A 10 16.42 25.99 -23.33
CA VAL A 10 15.57 26.66 -22.35
C VAL A 10 16.39 27.63 -21.48
N SER A 11 15.89 28.84 -21.29
CA SER A 11 16.46 29.85 -20.40
C SER A 11 15.58 30.18 -19.19
N GLY A 12 14.28 29.89 -19.27
CA GLY A 12 13.35 30.10 -18.15
C GLY A 12 11.93 29.71 -18.49
N ILE A 13 11.05 29.84 -17.49
CA ILE A 13 9.60 29.69 -17.67
C ILE A 13 8.89 30.91 -17.08
N GLU A 14 8.04 31.53 -17.89
CA GLU A 14 7.19 32.63 -17.47
C GLU A 14 5.91 32.08 -16.86
N CYS A 15 5.66 32.45 -15.60
CA CYS A 15 4.56 31.99 -14.77
C CYS A 15 3.75 33.18 -14.26
N VAL A 16 2.47 32.93 -13.96
CA VAL A 16 1.59 33.87 -13.27
C VAL A 16 1.19 33.23 -11.93
N LYS A 17 1.08 34.02 -10.87
CA LYS A 17 0.58 33.52 -9.59
C LYS A 17 -0.93 33.31 -9.70
N MET A 18 -1.41 32.19 -9.16
CA MET A 18 -2.84 31.89 -9.06
C MET A 18 -3.33 32.13 -7.64
N VAL A 19 -4.52 32.68 -7.49
CA VAL A 19 -5.23 32.81 -6.21
C VAL A 19 -6.46 31.90 -6.22
N LEU A 20 -6.78 31.29 -5.09
CA LEU A 20 -7.98 30.46 -4.97
C LEU A 20 -9.18 31.36 -4.67
N GLY A 21 -10.21 31.27 -5.50
CA GLY A 21 -11.50 31.90 -5.23
C GLY A 21 -12.33 31.16 -4.18
N ASP A 22 -13.60 31.52 -4.10
CA ASP A 22 -14.55 30.90 -3.19
C ASP A 22 -14.81 29.43 -3.55
N VAL A 23 -15.33 28.70 -2.56
CA VAL A 23 -15.77 27.32 -2.72
C VAL A 23 -17.05 27.34 -3.54
N ASP A 24 -17.04 26.70 -4.71
CA ASP A 24 -18.24 26.55 -5.52
C ASP A 24 -19.16 25.44 -4.99
N THR A 25 -20.33 25.26 -5.61
CA THR A 25 -21.33 24.27 -5.21
C THR A 25 -20.84 22.81 -5.29
N SER A 26 -19.70 22.55 -5.97
CA SER A 26 -19.07 21.23 -6.01
C SER A 26 -18.08 20.99 -4.85
N GLY A 27 -17.89 21.99 -3.98
CA GLY A 27 -16.91 21.96 -2.91
C GLY A 27 -15.48 22.30 -3.36
N ARG A 28 -15.30 22.78 -4.61
CA ARG A 28 -13.98 23.09 -5.16
C ARG A 28 -13.74 24.60 -5.21
N LYS A 29 -12.52 25.01 -4.89
CA LYS A 29 -12.07 26.39 -5.14
C LYS A 29 -11.52 26.50 -6.55
N ARG A 30 -11.99 27.47 -7.33
CA ARG A 30 -11.46 27.71 -8.67
C ARG A 30 -10.25 28.65 -8.59
N PRO A 31 -9.11 28.29 -9.21
CA PRO A 31 -7.96 29.19 -9.28
C PRO A 31 -8.21 30.30 -10.31
N THR A 32 -7.89 31.54 -9.97
CA THR A 32 -7.92 32.70 -10.87
C THR A 32 -6.55 33.37 -10.93
N PRO A 33 -6.12 33.90 -12.10
CA PRO A 33 -4.84 34.60 -12.21
C PRO A 33 -4.82 35.86 -11.34
N LEU A 34 -3.70 36.09 -10.65
CA LEU A 34 -3.42 37.37 -10.02
C LEU A 34 -2.78 38.30 -11.06
N THR A 35 -3.55 39.27 -11.56
CA THR A 35 -3.09 40.24 -12.57
C THR A 35 -1.83 40.98 -12.12
N GLY A 36 -0.83 41.12 -13.00
CA GLY A 36 0.42 41.82 -12.69
C GLY A 36 1.43 40.99 -11.89
N SER A 37 1.17 39.68 -11.72
CA SER A 37 2.06 38.76 -11.01
C SER A 37 2.94 37.91 -11.93
N GLU A 38 3.02 38.27 -13.20
CA GLU A 38 3.89 37.64 -14.19
C GLU A 38 5.35 37.71 -13.73
N HIS A 39 6.03 36.57 -13.72
CA HIS A 39 7.44 36.48 -13.34
C HIS A 39 8.11 35.32 -14.07
N ILE A 40 9.43 35.41 -14.19
CA ILE A 40 10.26 34.39 -14.83
C ILE A 40 10.92 33.55 -13.74
N ILE A 41 10.85 32.23 -13.90
CA ILE A 41 11.63 31.28 -13.10
C ILE A 41 12.77 30.81 -14.00
N ASP A 42 14.00 31.20 -13.65
CA ASP A 42 15.20 30.82 -14.39
C ASP A 42 15.42 29.31 -14.28
N CYS A 43 15.51 28.65 -15.44
CA CYS A 43 15.74 27.21 -15.51
C CYS A 43 16.38 26.83 -16.83
N LYS A 44 17.13 25.73 -16.83
CA LYS A 44 17.78 25.17 -18.03
C LYS A 44 17.07 23.93 -18.58
N ALA A 45 16.09 23.41 -17.85
CA ALA A 45 15.27 22.27 -18.23
C ALA A 45 13.85 22.45 -17.68
N VAL A 46 12.86 22.07 -18.48
CA VAL A 46 11.45 22.03 -18.10
C VAL A 46 10.94 20.61 -18.38
N ILE A 47 10.43 19.94 -17.36
CA ILE A 47 9.85 18.60 -17.47
C ILE A 47 8.34 18.72 -17.41
N MET A 48 7.66 18.35 -18.50
CA MET A 48 6.20 18.37 -18.56
C MET A 48 5.62 17.17 -17.81
N ALA A 49 4.98 17.42 -16.67
CA ALA A 49 4.31 16.41 -15.85
C ALA A 49 2.79 16.66 -15.78
N ILE A 50 2.14 16.77 -16.95
CA ILE A 50 0.72 17.17 -17.09
C ILE A 50 -0.28 16.03 -16.91
N GLY A 51 0.19 14.86 -16.45
CA GLY A 51 -0.63 13.66 -16.30
C GLY A 51 -0.72 12.86 -17.59
N GLN A 52 -1.80 12.09 -17.73
CA GLN A 52 -2.03 11.18 -18.84
C GLN A 52 -3.44 11.36 -19.41
N SER A 53 -3.62 10.98 -20.68
CA SER A 53 -4.91 10.88 -21.34
C SER A 53 -5.07 9.47 -21.93
N ILE A 54 -6.30 9.01 -22.01
CA ILE A 54 -6.62 7.70 -22.57
C ILE A 54 -6.67 7.83 -24.09
N SER A 55 -5.87 7.05 -24.82
CA SER A 55 -6.03 6.87 -26.27
C SER A 55 -6.86 5.62 -26.51
N LEU A 56 -7.96 5.77 -27.24
CA LEU A 56 -8.87 4.67 -27.62
C LEU A 56 -8.97 4.53 -29.15
N ASP A 57 -7.97 5.04 -29.87
CA ASP A 57 -7.97 5.14 -31.34
C ASP A 57 -8.06 3.77 -32.05
N PHE A 58 -7.77 2.69 -31.31
CA PHE A 58 -7.84 1.31 -31.79
C PHE A 58 -9.21 0.65 -31.60
N ILE A 59 -10.11 1.24 -30.81
CA ILE A 59 -11.45 0.72 -30.56
C ILE A 59 -12.40 1.27 -31.62
N SER A 60 -13.37 0.47 -32.06
CA SER A 60 -14.36 0.92 -33.05
C SER A 60 -15.14 2.14 -32.56
N GLU A 61 -15.58 2.99 -33.51
CA GLU A 61 -16.32 4.25 -33.22
C GLU A 61 -17.61 4.04 -32.40
N ASN A 62 -18.09 2.79 -32.28
CA ASN A 62 -19.30 2.45 -31.55
C ASN A 62 -19.09 2.28 -30.04
N ALA A 63 -17.87 2.38 -29.51
CA ALA A 63 -17.63 2.23 -28.09
C ALA A 63 -18.20 3.39 -27.26
N THR A 64 -18.98 3.06 -26.24
CA THR A 64 -19.52 4.06 -25.32
C THR A 64 -18.41 4.55 -24.40
N LEU A 65 -18.29 5.87 -24.27
CA LEU A 65 -17.35 6.52 -23.35
C LEU A 65 -18.09 7.19 -22.20
N THR A 66 -17.42 7.27 -21.05
CA THR A 66 -17.84 8.09 -19.92
C THR A 66 -17.68 9.58 -20.26
N ASN A 67 -18.25 10.46 -19.44
CA ASN A 67 -18.06 11.91 -19.55
C ASN A 67 -16.60 12.37 -19.37
N ARG A 68 -15.71 11.48 -18.90
CA ARG A 68 -14.26 11.72 -18.75
C ARG A 68 -13.44 11.14 -19.90
N GLY A 69 -14.08 10.57 -20.93
CA GLY A 69 -13.40 9.94 -22.07
C GLY A 69 -12.82 8.56 -21.79
N ALA A 70 -13.06 7.99 -20.61
CA ALA A 70 -12.73 6.59 -20.32
C ALA A 70 -13.76 5.65 -20.94
N LEU A 71 -13.34 4.42 -21.25
CA LEU A 71 -14.20 3.37 -21.79
C LEU A 71 -15.29 3.00 -20.77
N ALA A 72 -16.56 3.11 -21.17
CA ALA A 72 -17.67 2.78 -20.28
C ALA A 72 -17.85 1.26 -20.21
N VAL A 73 -17.90 0.73 -18.99
CA VAL A 73 -18.09 -0.70 -18.73
C VAL A 73 -19.09 -0.96 -17.61
N SER A 74 -19.64 -2.18 -17.55
CA SER A 74 -20.37 -2.70 -16.39
C SER A 74 -19.43 -3.15 -15.27
N ASP A 75 -19.98 -3.57 -14.13
CA ASP A 75 -19.21 -4.14 -13.00
C ASP A 75 -18.37 -5.37 -13.40
N SER A 76 -18.81 -6.11 -14.43
CA SER A 76 -18.08 -7.21 -15.06
C SER A 76 -17.11 -6.76 -16.17
N MET A 77 -16.72 -5.49 -16.19
CA MET A 77 -15.73 -4.93 -17.14
C MET A 77 -16.13 -5.02 -18.62
N LYS A 78 -17.42 -5.27 -18.91
CA LYS A 78 -17.94 -5.42 -20.26
C LYS A 78 -18.31 -4.08 -20.85
N THR A 79 -17.94 -3.85 -22.11
CA THR A 79 -18.36 -2.69 -22.90
C THR A 79 -19.73 -2.92 -23.55
N ASN A 80 -20.24 -1.90 -24.25
CA ASN A 80 -21.43 -2.07 -25.09
C ASN A 80 -21.18 -2.96 -26.33
N ILE A 81 -19.93 -3.24 -26.69
CA ILE A 81 -19.56 -4.08 -27.85
C ILE A 81 -19.47 -5.55 -27.38
N PRO A 82 -20.22 -6.49 -27.98
CA PRO A 82 -20.15 -7.90 -27.64
C PRO A 82 -18.72 -8.47 -27.79
N GLY A 83 -18.24 -9.18 -26.77
CA GLY A 83 -16.91 -9.77 -26.74
C GLY A 83 -15.77 -8.80 -26.43
N VAL A 84 -16.05 -7.51 -26.19
CA VAL A 84 -15.04 -6.51 -25.84
C VAL A 84 -15.17 -6.09 -24.37
N PHE A 85 -14.04 -6.16 -23.65
CA PHE A 85 -13.91 -5.86 -22.24
C PHE A 85 -12.82 -4.80 -22.02
N GLY A 86 -12.93 -4.04 -20.93
CA GLY A 86 -11.96 -3.01 -20.55
C GLY A 86 -11.49 -3.18 -19.11
N GLY A 87 -10.21 -2.99 -18.85
CA GLY A 87 -9.65 -2.99 -17.50
C GLY A 87 -8.42 -2.09 -17.42
N GLY A 88 -8.04 -1.69 -16.21
CA GLY A 88 -7.00 -0.71 -15.99
C GLY A 88 -7.44 0.73 -16.21
N ASP A 89 -6.47 1.62 -16.38
CA ASP A 89 -6.69 3.07 -16.44
C ASP A 89 -7.59 3.52 -17.60
N CYS A 90 -7.73 2.72 -18.66
CA CYS A 90 -8.64 3.03 -19.76
C CYS A 90 -10.12 3.00 -19.34
N VAL A 91 -10.43 2.40 -18.19
CA VAL A 91 -11.76 2.33 -17.58
C VAL A 91 -11.87 3.23 -16.34
N ILE A 92 -10.94 3.07 -15.40
CA ILE A 92 -11.03 3.73 -14.08
C ILE A 92 -10.39 5.14 -14.07
N GLY A 93 -9.66 5.50 -15.13
CA GLY A 93 -8.83 6.70 -15.19
C GLY A 93 -7.46 6.51 -14.52
N PRO A 94 -6.66 7.56 -14.37
CA PRO A 94 -5.38 7.50 -13.66
C PRO A 94 -5.63 7.14 -12.18
N SER A 95 -5.50 5.85 -11.85
CA SER A 95 -5.66 5.32 -10.50
C SER A 95 -4.35 4.72 -9.98
N SER A 96 -4.42 4.07 -8.81
CA SER A 96 -3.30 3.28 -8.32
C SER A 96 -3.06 2.05 -9.20
N VAL A 97 -1.80 1.59 -9.24
CA VAL A 97 -1.42 0.34 -9.89
C VAL A 97 -2.25 -0.85 -9.37
N ILE A 98 -2.63 -0.82 -8.09
CA ILE A 98 -3.43 -1.86 -7.45
C ILE A 98 -4.84 -1.93 -8.06
N ASP A 99 -5.49 -0.79 -8.25
CA ASP A 99 -6.83 -0.74 -8.86
C ASP A 99 -6.80 -1.16 -10.33
N ALA A 100 -5.73 -0.80 -11.04
CA ALA A 100 -5.53 -1.22 -12.41
C ALA A 100 -5.36 -2.75 -12.52
N ILE A 101 -4.59 -3.36 -11.62
CA ILE A 101 -4.44 -4.82 -11.53
C ILE A 101 -5.77 -5.48 -11.17
N ALA A 102 -6.50 -4.94 -10.18
CA ALA A 102 -7.76 -5.49 -9.74
C ALA A 102 -8.83 -5.49 -10.85
N SER A 103 -8.99 -4.37 -11.56
CA SER A 103 -9.90 -4.27 -12.70
C SER A 103 -9.49 -5.17 -13.86
N GLY A 104 -8.18 -5.29 -14.15
CA GLY A 104 -7.66 -6.25 -15.12
C GLY A 104 -8.00 -7.71 -14.77
N ALA A 105 -7.90 -8.08 -13.49
CA ALA A 105 -8.25 -9.41 -13.02
C ALA A 105 -9.76 -9.70 -13.17
N ILE A 106 -10.62 -8.71 -12.91
CA ILE A 106 -12.07 -8.82 -13.14
C ILE A 106 -12.36 -8.99 -14.63
N ALA A 107 -11.71 -8.21 -15.49
CA ALA A 107 -11.85 -8.30 -16.95
C ALA A 107 -11.44 -9.69 -17.46
N ALA A 108 -10.30 -10.22 -17.00
CA ALA A 108 -9.83 -11.56 -17.38
C ALA A 108 -10.83 -12.66 -17.00
N ARG A 109 -11.36 -12.64 -15.77
CA ARG A 109 -12.41 -13.58 -15.35
C ARG A 109 -13.68 -13.46 -16.18
N SER A 110 -14.06 -12.23 -16.53
CA SER A 110 -15.26 -11.96 -17.32
C SER A 110 -15.10 -12.43 -18.77
N ILE A 111 -13.90 -12.30 -19.33
CA ILE A 111 -13.54 -12.87 -20.64
C ILE A 111 -13.61 -14.40 -20.59
N ASP A 112 -13.07 -15.04 -19.56
CA ASP A 112 -13.12 -16.49 -19.40
C ASP A 112 -14.57 -17.01 -19.34
N ALA A 113 -15.40 -16.41 -18.48
CA ALA A 113 -16.83 -16.74 -18.38
C ALA A 113 -17.61 -16.51 -19.69
N TYR A 114 -17.21 -15.50 -20.48
CA TYR A 114 -17.80 -15.22 -21.79
C TYR A 114 -17.45 -16.32 -22.81
N LEU A 115 -16.20 -16.77 -22.83
CA LEU A 115 -15.71 -17.79 -23.75
C LEU A 115 -16.17 -19.20 -23.39
N SER A 116 -16.28 -19.50 -22.08
CA SER A 116 -16.72 -20.81 -21.58
C SER A 116 -18.24 -21.02 -21.63
N GLY A 117 -19.01 -19.96 -21.89
CA GLY A 117 -20.46 -19.99 -21.85
C GLY A 117 -21.05 -20.04 -20.44
N THR A 118 -20.23 -19.93 -19.38
CA THR A 118 -20.69 -19.84 -17.97
C THR A 118 -21.09 -18.41 -17.59
N TRP A 119 -21.60 -17.66 -18.56
CA TRP A 119 -21.91 -16.24 -18.43
C TRP A 119 -23.08 -16.02 -17.47
N GLY A 120 -22.90 -15.10 -16.51
CA GLY A 120 -23.95 -14.71 -15.56
C GLY A 120 -23.92 -15.46 -14.22
N THR A 121 -23.00 -16.40 -14.02
CA THR A 121 -22.71 -16.91 -12.68
C THR A 121 -21.81 -15.90 -11.96
N PRO A 122 -22.23 -15.31 -10.82
CA PRO A 122 -21.33 -14.50 -10.01
C PRO A 122 -20.13 -15.35 -9.63
N MET A 123 -18.95 -14.99 -10.14
CA MET A 123 -17.71 -15.61 -9.70
C MET A 123 -17.32 -14.90 -8.42
N GLU A 124 -17.74 -15.47 -7.29
CA GLU A 124 -17.25 -15.04 -5.98
C GLU A 124 -15.71 -15.11 -6.01
N PRO A 125 -15.01 -14.05 -5.58
CA PRO A 125 -13.56 -14.15 -5.43
C PRO A 125 -13.29 -15.30 -4.46
N GLU A 126 -12.67 -16.36 -4.96
CA GLU A 126 -12.19 -17.45 -4.12
C GLU A 126 -11.05 -16.89 -3.27
N TYR A 127 -11.41 -16.32 -2.12
CA TYR A 127 -10.50 -16.12 -1.01
C TYR A 127 -10.22 -17.49 -0.41
N ALA A 128 -9.46 -18.30 -1.13
CA ALA A 128 -8.74 -19.37 -0.48
C ALA A 128 -7.85 -18.68 0.55
N GLU A 129 -8.12 -18.91 1.84
CA GLU A 129 -7.13 -18.62 2.87
C GLU A 129 -5.84 -19.31 2.42
N LYS A 130 -4.86 -18.50 2.01
CA LYS A 130 -3.54 -19.03 1.72
C LYS A 130 -3.01 -19.54 3.04
N ILE A 131 -3.09 -20.86 3.24
CA ILE A 131 -2.35 -21.53 4.28
C ILE A 131 -0.89 -21.29 3.93
N TRP A 132 -0.27 -20.37 4.66
CA TRP A 132 1.16 -20.19 4.59
C TRP A 132 1.78 -21.48 5.10
N LEU A 133 2.37 -22.26 4.20
CA LEU A 133 3.29 -23.32 4.58
C LEU A 133 4.56 -22.65 5.10
N THR A 134 4.50 -22.10 6.31
CA THR A 134 5.70 -21.65 7.01
C THR A 134 6.39 -22.89 7.49
N ASP A 135 7.42 -23.29 6.74
CA ASP A 135 8.44 -24.14 7.29
C ASP A 135 9.08 -23.39 8.47
N GLU A 136 9.07 -23.97 9.67
CA GLU A 136 9.69 -23.37 10.87
C GLU A 136 11.23 -23.32 10.76
N THR A 137 11.80 -23.87 9.68
CA THR A 137 13.23 -23.77 9.41
C THR A 137 13.66 -22.32 9.17
N LYS A 138 14.61 -21.88 9.99
CA LYS A 138 15.31 -20.62 9.78
C LYS A 138 16.05 -20.64 8.46
N ILE A 139 15.89 -19.59 7.68
CA ILE A 139 16.68 -19.38 6.48
C ILE A 139 17.99 -18.71 6.86
N ASP A 140 19.08 -19.16 6.24
CA ASP A 140 20.34 -18.44 6.24
C ASP A 140 20.20 -17.15 5.38
N PRO A 141 20.31 -15.95 5.98
CA PRO A 141 20.07 -14.70 5.27
C PRO A 141 21.16 -14.48 4.21
N LYS A 142 20.80 -14.71 2.94
CA LYS A 142 21.70 -14.45 1.82
C LYS A 142 21.72 -12.95 1.47
N ILE A 143 22.88 -12.48 0.99
CA ILE A 143 23.08 -11.10 0.58
C ILE A 143 22.27 -10.82 -0.70
N ARG A 144 21.51 -9.71 -0.69
CA ARG A 144 20.75 -9.22 -1.85
C ARG A 144 21.69 -8.89 -3.01
N GLN A 145 21.38 -9.41 -4.20
CA GLN A 145 22.08 -9.04 -5.41
C GLN A 145 21.75 -7.59 -5.79
N ARG A 146 22.78 -6.77 -5.98
CA ARG A 146 22.61 -5.36 -6.32
C ARG A 146 22.83 -5.15 -7.81
N PRO A 147 21.90 -4.49 -8.50
CA PRO A 147 22.13 -4.06 -9.87
C PRO A 147 23.26 -3.03 -9.91
N ARG A 148 23.91 -2.93 -11.06
CA ARG A 148 24.89 -1.88 -11.29
C ARG A 148 24.13 -0.57 -11.52
N TYR A 149 24.54 0.47 -10.80
CA TYR A 149 24.00 1.80 -11.00
C TYR A 149 24.98 2.68 -11.80
N LEU A 150 24.46 3.51 -12.70
CA LEU A 150 25.25 4.57 -13.32
C LEU A 150 25.78 5.53 -12.24
N SER A 151 26.98 6.09 -12.45
CA SER A 151 27.53 7.08 -11.52
C SER A 151 26.76 8.40 -11.61
N PRO A 152 26.65 9.18 -10.51
CA PRO A 152 25.94 10.47 -10.53
C PRO A 152 26.36 11.41 -11.66
N ASN A 153 27.68 11.49 -11.94
CA ASN A 153 28.22 12.33 -12.99
C ASN A 153 27.73 11.96 -14.40
N ARG A 154 27.35 10.69 -14.63
CA ARG A 154 26.76 10.23 -15.90
C ARG A 154 25.25 10.54 -15.96
N ARG A 155 24.54 10.28 -14.85
CA ARG A 155 23.07 10.47 -14.75
C ARG A 155 22.60 11.88 -15.08
N VAL A 156 23.42 12.91 -14.83
CA VAL A 156 23.05 14.31 -15.08
C VAL A 156 23.20 14.74 -16.55
N THR A 157 23.82 13.91 -17.39
CA THR A 157 24.17 14.29 -18.77
C THR A 157 23.37 13.56 -19.84
N ASN A 158 22.61 12.53 -19.46
CA ASN A 158 21.92 11.67 -20.41
C ASN A 158 20.65 11.04 -19.80
N PHE A 159 19.89 10.36 -20.64
CA PHE A 159 18.71 9.57 -20.26
C PHE A 159 19.01 8.06 -20.30
N GLU A 160 20.28 7.66 -20.11
CA GLU A 160 20.62 6.24 -20.03
C GLU A 160 19.97 5.61 -18.79
N GLU A 161 19.66 4.31 -18.88
CA GLU A 161 19.08 3.54 -17.78
C GLU A 161 19.98 3.61 -16.53
N ILE A 162 19.43 4.13 -15.43
CA ILE A 162 20.19 4.39 -14.20
C ILE A 162 20.50 3.11 -13.45
N GLU A 163 19.51 2.22 -13.35
CA GLU A 163 19.59 0.92 -12.69
C GLU A 163 19.67 -0.16 -13.76
N SER A 164 20.84 -0.77 -13.94
CA SER A 164 21.01 -1.85 -14.92
C SER A 164 20.33 -3.14 -14.43
N ASN A 165 20.02 -4.05 -15.35
CA ASN A 165 19.55 -5.39 -14.99
C ASN A 165 20.57 -6.18 -14.16
N LEU A 166 20.09 -7.15 -13.37
CA LEU A 166 20.94 -8.20 -12.81
C LEU A 166 21.50 -9.05 -13.95
N THR A 167 22.75 -9.50 -13.82
CA THR A 167 23.27 -10.56 -14.69
C THR A 167 22.46 -11.84 -14.50
N PHE A 168 22.50 -12.76 -15.47
CA PHE A 168 21.77 -14.02 -15.38
C PHE A 168 22.09 -14.78 -14.07
N GLU A 169 23.38 -14.87 -13.70
CA GLU A 169 23.83 -15.54 -12.47
C GLU A 169 23.31 -14.83 -11.20
N GLN A 170 23.33 -13.49 -11.19
CA GLN A 170 22.76 -12.70 -10.10
C GLN A 170 21.24 -12.88 -10.02
N GLY A 171 20.55 -12.95 -11.16
CA GLY A 171 19.11 -13.19 -11.23
C GLY A 171 18.73 -14.55 -10.63
N ILE A 172 19.47 -15.62 -10.98
CA ILE A 172 19.27 -16.95 -10.38
C ILE A 172 19.54 -16.90 -8.87
N THR A 173 20.62 -16.23 -8.45
CA THR A 173 20.96 -16.12 -7.03
C THR A 173 19.89 -15.37 -6.24
N GLU A 174 19.35 -14.29 -6.79
CA GLU A 174 18.28 -13.49 -6.17
C GLU A 174 16.94 -14.25 -6.18
N ALA A 175 16.63 -15.00 -7.23
CA ALA A 175 15.42 -15.84 -7.27
C ALA A 175 15.46 -16.99 -6.25
N LEU A 176 16.65 -17.53 -5.97
CA LEU A 176 16.88 -18.55 -4.94
C LEU A 176 17.08 -17.95 -3.54
N ARG A 177 17.00 -16.62 -3.39
CA ARG A 177 17.07 -15.95 -2.10
C ARG A 177 15.69 -15.95 -1.47
N CYS A 178 15.44 -16.91 -0.58
CA CYS A 178 14.22 -16.92 0.21
C CYS A 178 14.20 -15.67 1.12
N LEU A 179 13.08 -14.95 1.08
CA LEU A 179 12.82 -13.76 1.88
C LEU A 179 12.01 -14.05 3.16
N HIS A 180 11.63 -15.32 3.38
CA HIS A 180 10.70 -15.75 4.42
C HIS A 180 9.50 -14.80 4.59
N CYS A 181 8.88 -14.36 3.49
CA CYS A 181 7.84 -13.32 3.50
C CYS A 181 6.50 -13.73 4.13
N GLY A 182 6.48 -14.83 4.91
CA GLY A 182 5.35 -15.27 5.70
C GLY A 182 5.02 -14.32 6.86
N PRO A 183 3.90 -14.57 7.57
CA PRO A 183 3.27 -13.60 8.46
C PRO A 183 4.08 -13.19 9.71
N CYS A 184 5.24 -13.80 9.98
CA CYS A 184 6.01 -13.64 11.21
C CYS A 184 7.26 -12.73 11.08
N ASP A 185 7.76 -12.45 9.87
CA ASP A 185 9.16 -11.99 9.70
C ASP A 185 9.35 -10.52 9.36
N THR A 186 8.36 -9.67 9.60
CA THR A 186 8.52 -8.21 9.47
C THR A 186 9.68 -7.67 10.33
N CYS A 187 10.09 -8.39 11.38
CA CYS A 187 11.03 -7.90 12.39
C CYS A 187 12.50 -8.32 12.19
N LEU A 188 12.85 -9.35 11.40
CA LEU A 188 14.23 -9.84 11.18
C LEU A 188 15.08 -10.08 12.47
N GLU A 189 14.47 -10.12 13.65
CA GLU A 189 15.19 -10.27 14.92
C GLU A 189 15.34 -11.74 15.34
N LYS A 190 16.39 -12.03 16.14
CA LYS A 190 16.77 -13.39 16.56
C LYS A 190 15.73 -14.02 17.52
N ASP A 191 15.57 -15.35 17.46
CA ASP A 191 14.63 -16.22 18.20
C ASP A 191 14.07 -15.77 19.53
N GLU A 192 14.89 -15.24 20.43
CA GLU A 192 14.43 -14.89 21.77
C GLU A 192 13.51 -13.67 21.79
N THR A 193 13.50 -12.86 20.72
CA THR A 193 12.54 -11.74 20.52
C THR A 193 11.35 -12.12 19.60
N CYS A 194 11.39 -13.29 18.94
CA CYS A 194 10.36 -13.73 17.99
C CYS A 194 9.07 -14.28 18.63
N LEU A 195 9.11 -14.76 19.89
CA LEU A 195 7.86 -15.12 20.57
C LEU A 195 7.03 -13.85 20.76
N THR A 196 5.89 -13.73 20.09
CA THR A 196 4.95 -12.62 20.30
C THR A 196 4.64 -12.59 21.80
N ASP A 197 4.98 -11.48 22.45
CA ASP A 197 4.70 -11.31 23.87
C ASP A 197 3.19 -11.46 24.10
N LYS A 198 2.75 -12.40 24.96
CA LYS A 198 1.32 -12.65 25.17
C LYS A 198 0.87 -11.96 26.44
N ALA A 199 -0.36 -11.46 26.41
CA ALA A 199 -0.99 -10.96 27.63
C ALA A 199 -1.25 -12.13 28.59
N ASN A 200 -1.02 -11.91 29.88
CA ASN A 200 -1.33 -12.84 30.95
C ASN A 200 -2.22 -12.14 31.99
N VAL A 201 -3.21 -12.84 32.53
CA VAL A 201 -4.15 -12.29 33.53
C VAL A 201 -3.84 -12.89 34.90
N ASN A 202 -3.66 -12.02 35.88
CA ASN A 202 -3.70 -12.37 37.29
C ASN A 202 -5.15 -12.37 37.77
N GLU A 203 -5.72 -13.57 37.89
CA GLU A 203 -7.11 -13.78 38.32
C GLU A 203 -7.41 -13.16 39.70
N ALA A 204 -6.42 -13.10 40.61
CA ALA A 204 -6.61 -12.56 41.95
C ALA A 204 -6.79 -11.03 41.98
N LEU A 205 -6.34 -10.33 40.93
CA LEU A 205 -6.46 -8.88 40.79
C LEU A 205 -7.61 -8.46 39.87
N CYS A 206 -8.14 -9.38 39.05
CA CYS A 206 -9.12 -9.05 38.03
C CYS A 206 -10.50 -8.76 38.64
N SER A 207 -11.03 -7.55 38.47
CA SER A 207 -12.40 -7.20 38.88
C SER A 207 -13.49 -7.74 37.94
N GLY A 208 -13.12 -8.31 36.79
CA GLY A 208 -14.08 -8.80 35.78
C GLY A 208 -14.80 -7.71 34.98
N CYS A 209 -14.28 -6.47 34.97
CA CYS A 209 -14.93 -5.30 34.34
C CYS A 209 -15.13 -5.41 32.81
N GLY A 210 -14.32 -6.24 32.13
CA GLY A 210 -14.48 -6.53 30.70
C GLY A 210 -13.87 -5.51 29.72
N THR A 211 -13.27 -4.41 30.20
CA THR A 211 -12.62 -3.40 29.34
C THR A 211 -11.62 -4.01 28.35
N CYS A 212 -10.83 -4.97 28.81
CA CYS A 212 -9.84 -5.70 28.01
C CYS A 212 -10.44 -6.46 26.83
N SER A 213 -11.68 -6.95 26.95
CA SER A 213 -12.40 -7.65 25.88
C SER A 213 -12.84 -6.68 24.79
N THR A 214 -13.35 -5.51 25.18
CA THR A 214 -13.81 -4.48 24.24
C THR A 214 -12.67 -3.85 23.44
N VAL A 215 -11.49 -3.68 24.04
CA VAL A 215 -10.34 -3.04 23.37
C VAL A 215 -9.49 -4.00 22.55
N CYS A 216 -9.77 -5.31 22.59
CA CYS A 216 -8.99 -6.30 21.85
C CYS A 216 -9.48 -6.36 20.38
N PRO A 217 -8.68 -5.91 19.39
CA PRO A 217 -9.09 -5.95 17.99
C PRO A 217 -9.11 -7.37 17.41
N TYR A 218 -8.56 -8.35 18.15
CA TYR A 218 -8.40 -9.74 17.72
C TYR A 218 -9.35 -10.71 18.44
N ASN A 219 -10.22 -10.21 19.32
CA ASN A 219 -11.13 -11.02 20.15
C ASN A 219 -10.43 -12.11 20.99
N SER A 220 -9.15 -11.89 21.33
CA SER A 220 -8.35 -12.87 22.08
C SER A 220 -8.59 -12.84 23.59
N VAL A 221 -9.44 -11.93 24.09
CA VAL A 221 -9.78 -11.84 25.52
C VAL A 221 -11.19 -12.39 25.72
N LEU A 222 -11.22 -13.63 26.21
CA LEU A 222 -12.43 -14.36 26.56
C LEU A 222 -12.84 -14.02 28.00
N ARG A 223 -14.10 -14.30 28.34
CA ARG A 223 -14.63 -14.19 29.70
C ARG A 223 -15.02 -15.56 30.21
N THR A 224 -14.49 -15.92 31.37
CA THR A 224 -14.88 -17.15 32.07
C THR A 224 -16.30 -17.04 32.61
N GLU A 225 -16.85 -18.17 33.07
CA GLU A 225 -18.17 -18.20 33.73
C GLU A 225 -18.22 -17.35 35.01
N LEU A 226 -17.08 -17.14 35.66
CA LEU A 226 -16.93 -16.27 36.82
C LEU A 226 -16.75 -14.79 36.45
N GLY A 227 -16.79 -14.46 35.15
CA GLY A 227 -16.65 -13.09 34.63
C GLY A 227 -15.21 -12.59 34.52
N LEU A 228 -14.21 -13.40 34.91
CA LEU A 228 -12.79 -13.08 34.83
C LEU A 228 -12.28 -13.13 33.38
N ALA A 229 -11.29 -12.29 33.08
CA ALA A 229 -10.65 -12.28 31.76
C ALA A 229 -9.72 -13.49 31.59
N LEU A 230 -9.78 -14.13 30.43
CA LEU A 230 -8.91 -15.23 30.01
C LEU A 230 -8.35 -14.91 28.63
N ILE A 231 -7.04 -15.09 28.42
CA ILE A 231 -6.40 -14.82 27.13
C ILE A 231 -6.33 -16.11 26.32
N ASP A 232 -6.88 -16.08 25.11
CA ASP A 232 -6.61 -17.09 24.09
C ASP A 232 -5.26 -16.82 23.43
N GLU A 233 -4.26 -17.63 23.79
CA GLU A 233 -2.88 -17.48 23.32
C GLU A 233 -2.74 -17.71 21.81
N SER A 234 -3.64 -18.49 21.21
CA SER A 234 -3.56 -18.83 19.78
C SER A 234 -3.89 -17.64 18.88
N THR A 235 -4.81 -16.78 19.33
CA THR A 235 -5.26 -15.60 18.58
C THR A 235 -4.56 -14.32 19.03
N CYS A 236 -4.07 -14.26 20.27
CA CYS A 236 -3.42 -13.07 20.82
C CYS A 236 -2.19 -12.65 19.99
N LYS A 237 -2.14 -11.42 19.49
CA LYS A 237 -1.00 -10.89 18.70
C LYS A 237 0.03 -10.10 19.51
N GLY A 238 -0.22 -9.90 20.81
CA GLY A 238 0.77 -9.30 21.70
C GLY A 238 0.93 -7.78 21.63
N CYS A 239 -0.10 -7.05 21.17
CA CYS A 239 -0.04 -5.59 21.02
C CYS A 239 -0.07 -4.80 22.35
N GLY A 240 -0.38 -5.45 23.49
CA GLY A 240 -0.38 -4.82 24.81
C GLY A 240 -1.58 -3.91 25.14
N THR A 241 -2.55 -3.73 24.23
CA THR A 241 -3.69 -2.80 24.42
C THR A 241 -4.54 -3.16 25.65
N CYS A 242 -4.79 -4.45 25.88
CA CYS A 242 -5.55 -4.93 27.04
C CYS A 242 -4.81 -4.72 28.36
N ALA A 243 -3.47 -4.86 28.37
CA ALA A 243 -2.63 -4.61 29.54
C ALA A 243 -2.65 -3.12 29.92
N ALA A 244 -2.41 -2.25 28.94
CA ALA A 244 -2.42 -0.80 29.16
C ALA A 244 -3.80 -0.25 29.59
N SER A 245 -4.89 -0.90 29.17
CA SER A 245 -6.26 -0.48 29.48
C SER A 245 -6.82 -1.11 30.76
N CYS A 246 -6.09 -2.02 31.41
CA CYS A 246 -6.60 -2.72 32.59
C CYS A 246 -6.59 -1.80 33.82
N PRO A 247 -7.76 -1.41 34.37
CA PRO A 247 -7.81 -0.48 35.50
C PRO A 247 -7.22 -1.08 36.78
N ASP A 248 -7.36 -2.41 36.96
CA ASP A 248 -6.85 -3.13 38.14
C ASP A 248 -5.38 -3.56 37.98
N ARG A 249 -4.77 -3.30 36.82
CA ARG A 249 -3.45 -3.83 36.43
C ARG A 249 -3.33 -5.36 36.59
N ALA A 250 -4.46 -6.04 36.41
CA ALA A 250 -4.53 -7.50 36.44
C ALA A 250 -3.95 -8.15 35.18
N ILE A 251 -3.68 -7.39 34.11
CA ILE A 251 -3.15 -7.91 32.84
C ILE A 251 -1.73 -7.39 32.64
N SER A 252 -0.79 -8.30 32.46
CA SER A 252 0.63 -7.99 32.22
C SER A 252 1.13 -8.60 30.91
N MET A 253 2.18 -8.01 30.35
CA MET A 253 2.94 -8.55 29.21
C MET A 253 4.29 -9.09 29.73
N ARG A 254 4.79 -10.20 29.18
CA ARG A 254 6.00 -10.90 29.67
C ARG A 254 7.28 -10.10 29.44
N ARG A 255 7.38 -9.33 28.34
CA ARG A 255 8.54 -8.50 28.00
C ARG A 255 8.31 -7.02 28.27
N LEU A 256 7.07 -6.55 28.11
CA LEU A 256 6.69 -5.16 28.38
C LEU A 256 5.96 -5.04 29.71
N SER A 257 6.61 -5.50 30.79
CA SER A 257 6.07 -5.30 32.14
C SER A 257 6.14 -3.81 32.54
N ASP A 258 5.26 -3.39 33.44
CA ASP A 258 5.27 -2.03 33.99
C ASP A 258 6.67 -1.65 34.52
N ASP A 259 7.35 -2.57 35.22
CA ASP A 259 8.68 -2.34 35.78
C ASP A 259 9.73 -2.13 34.68
N CYS A 260 9.70 -2.94 33.61
CA CYS A 260 10.59 -2.76 32.45
C CYS A 260 10.39 -1.40 31.78
N LEU A 261 9.14 -0.99 31.58
CA LEU A 261 8.81 0.31 30.99
C LEU A 261 9.24 1.47 31.90
N TYR A 262 9.05 1.34 33.22
CA TYR A 262 9.49 2.36 34.16
C TYR A 262 11.02 2.49 34.22
N ASP A 263 11.76 1.39 34.07
CA ASP A 263 13.22 1.41 34.04
C ASP A 263 13.77 2.09 32.77
N GLU A 264 13.11 1.96 31.63
CA GLU A 264 13.46 2.69 30.40
C GLU A 264 13.16 4.20 30.48
N ILE A 265 12.06 4.58 31.14
CA ILE A 265 11.64 5.97 31.26
C ILE A 265 12.48 6.74 32.30
N ARG A 266 13.05 6.05 33.29
CA ARG A 266 13.87 6.69 34.33
C ARG A 266 15.22 7.15 33.75
N PRO A 267 15.60 8.44 33.93
CA PRO A 267 16.91 8.92 33.49
C PRO A 267 18.01 8.23 34.31
N GLY A 268 18.67 7.23 33.70
CA GLY A 268 19.74 6.45 34.32
C GLY A 268 19.75 4.94 34.04
N GLY A 269 18.77 4.40 33.30
CA GLY A 269 18.74 2.98 32.88
C GLY A 269 19.90 2.63 31.93
N LYS A 270 20.61 1.53 32.24
CA LYS A 270 21.84 1.08 31.58
C LYS A 270 21.65 0.80 30.08
N GLN A 271 22.49 1.42 29.24
CA GLN A 271 22.87 0.87 27.93
C GLN A 271 23.79 -0.34 28.12
#